data_AF-A0A239QNH0-F1
#
_entry.id   AF-A0A239QNH0-F1
#
_cell.length_a   1.000
_cell.length_b   1.000
_cell.length_c   1.000
_cell.angle_alpha   90.00
_cell.angle_beta   90.00
_cell.angle_gamma   90.00
#
_symmetry.space_group_name_H-M   'P 1'
#
loop_
_entity.id
_entity.type
_entity.pdbx_description
1 polymer ?
#
loop_
_entity_poly.entity_id
_entity_poly.type
_entity_poly.pdbx_seq_one_letter_code
_entity_poly.pdbx_strand_id
1 'polypeptide(L)'
;MKGLLIKDFCLLRNQRKILPVYIMMAVWFTAMHNDGFGFPYMMMMASILTISTISYDEVDHSLTHLFTLPFERKTYVTEKFLLGGILMAASLVFAIACCLVRTLISPDGQGTDLGTLILFSICAGAVIVSLMIPIRIRFGGDQGRIILYAIIAGIALIVLLITKVAPDQQTAVTAFFAQLGQTGLLLLAAGVAVIITVVGYILGVRWMKKKEF
;
A
#
# COMPACT_ATOMS: atom_id res chain seq x y z
N MET A 1 7.20 -21.57 1.76
CA MET A 1 7.25 -20.13 1.43
C MET A 1 7.90 -19.84 0.08
N LYS A 2 9.15 -20.26 -0.19
CA LYS A 2 9.86 -19.94 -1.45
C LYS A 2 9.07 -20.28 -2.73
N GLY A 3 8.39 -21.44 -2.77
CA GLY A 3 7.57 -21.84 -3.93
C GLY A 3 6.39 -20.92 -4.22
N LEU A 4 5.72 -20.39 -3.18
CA LEU A 4 4.63 -19.42 -3.33
C LEU A 4 5.14 -18.10 -3.92
N LEU A 5 6.28 -17.60 -3.43
CA LEU A 5 6.90 -16.39 -3.98
C LEU A 5 7.30 -16.57 -5.44
N ILE A 6 7.91 -17.71 -5.81
CA ILE A 6 8.28 -17.99 -7.21
C ILE A 6 7.03 -18.00 -8.10
N LYS A 7 5.93 -18.59 -7.63
CA LYS A 7 4.64 -18.55 -8.32
C LYS A 7 4.18 -17.10 -8.52
N ASP A 8 4.19 -16.28 -7.48
CA ASP A 8 3.76 -14.89 -7.56
C ASP A 8 4.65 -14.05 -8.49
N PHE A 9 5.97 -14.26 -8.50
CA PHE A 9 6.86 -13.63 -9.50
C PHE A 9 6.58 -14.09 -10.93
N CYS A 10 6.20 -15.36 -11.13
CA CYS A 10 5.78 -15.86 -12.43
C CYS A 10 4.46 -15.20 -12.89
N LEU A 11 3.50 -15.00 -11.98
CA LEU A 11 2.26 -14.26 -12.24
C LEU A 11 2.54 -12.79 -12.59
N LEU A 12 3.46 -12.13 -11.86
CA LEU A 12 3.87 -10.77 -12.18
C LEU A 12 4.55 -10.68 -13.54
N ARG A 13 5.32 -11.70 -13.94
CA ARG A 13 5.88 -11.80 -15.30
C ARG A 13 4.80 -11.88 -16.37
N ASN A 14 3.67 -12.54 -16.08
CA ASN A 14 2.52 -12.55 -16.99
C ASN A 14 1.87 -11.15 -17.10
N GLN A 15 1.89 -10.38 -16.01
CA GLN A 15 1.48 -8.97 -15.98
C GLN A 15 2.52 -7.99 -16.55
N ARG A 16 3.55 -8.45 -17.27
CA ARG A 16 4.57 -7.56 -17.85
C ARG A 16 4.03 -6.46 -18.76
N LYS A 17 2.82 -6.58 -19.30
CA LYS A 17 2.21 -5.57 -20.20
C LYS A 17 1.82 -4.28 -19.47
N ILE A 18 1.54 -4.36 -18.17
CA ILE A 18 1.14 -3.22 -17.33
C ILE A 18 2.34 -2.51 -16.70
N LEU A 19 3.47 -3.22 -16.53
CA LEU A 19 4.69 -2.66 -15.94
C LEU A 19 5.25 -1.41 -16.68
N PRO A 20 5.29 -1.34 -18.03
CA PRO A 20 5.76 -0.17 -18.75
C PRO A 20 4.91 1.07 -18.50
N VAL A 21 3.59 0.92 -18.32
CA VAL A 21 2.68 2.05 -18.04
C VAL A 21 3.01 2.65 -16.67
N TYR A 22 3.31 1.81 -15.68
CA TYR A 22 3.71 2.26 -14.35
C TYR A 22 5.05 3.00 -14.37
N ILE A 23 6.04 2.45 -15.08
CA ILE A 23 7.34 3.08 -15.24
C ILE A 23 7.21 4.41 -15.98
N MET A 24 6.42 4.46 -17.04
CA MET A 24 6.20 5.69 -17.82
C MET A 24 5.57 6.79 -16.97
N MET A 25 4.52 6.47 -16.19
CA MET A 25 3.89 7.46 -15.31
C MET A 25 4.82 7.93 -14.20
N ALA A 26 5.61 7.02 -13.64
CA ALA A 26 6.60 7.41 -12.65
C ALA A 26 7.63 8.41 -13.19
N VAL A 27 8.21 8.10 -14.35
CA VAL A 27 9.17 8.99 -15.02
C VAL A 27 8.49 10.33 -15.32
N TRP A 28 7.26 10.32 -15.83
CA TRP A 28 6.47 11.53 -16.09
C TRP A 28 6.31 12.41 -14.85
N PHE A 29 5.87 11.85 -13.71
CA PHE A 29 5.69 12.62 -12.48
C PHE A 29 7.01 13.19 -11.95
N THR A 30 8.10 12.42 -12.02
CA THR A 30 9.42 12.91 -11.62
C THR A 30 9.93 14.02 -12.54
N ALA A 31 9.69 13.91 -13.86
CA ALA A 31 10.08 14.90 -14.86
C ALA A 31 9.30 16.22 -14.72
N MET A 32 8.06 16.16 -14.23
CA MET A 32 7.22 17.33 -13.94
C MET A 32 7.56 18.01 -12.61
N HIS A 33 8.67 17.65 -11.96
CA HIS A 33 9.07 18.13 -10.63
C HIS A 33 8.03 17.90 -9.54
N ASN A 34 7.14 16.92 -9.71
CA ASN A 34 6.08 16.60 -8.76
C ASN A 34 6.44 15.36 -7.94
N ASP A 35 7.52 15.47 -7.15
CA ASP A 35 7.97 14.39 -6.26
C ASP A 35 6.90 14.03 -5.22
N GLY A 36 6.11 15.04 -4.81
CA GLY A 36 4.97 14.90 -3.91
C GLY A 36 3.92 13.90 -4.40
N PHE A 37 3.83 13.71 -5.71
CA PHE A 37 2.96 12.71 -6.32
C PHE A 37 3.71 11.45 -6.77
N GLY A 38 4.95 11.59 -7.27
CA GLY A 38 5.73 10.49 -7.82
C GLY A 38 5.98 9.35 -6.84
N PHE A 39 6.46 9.64 -5.63
CA PHE A 39 6.74 8.58 -4.64
C PHE A 39 5.48 7.89 -4.11
N PRO A 40 4.41 8.60 -3.68
CA PRO A 40 3.17 7.94 -3.27
C PRO A 40 2.55 7.11 -4.39
N TYR A 41 2.61 7.57 -5.64
CA TYR A 41 2.12 6.83 -6.80
C TYR A 41 2.82 5.48 -6.94
N MET A 42 4.14 5.43 -6.80
CA MET A 42 4.93 4.19 -6.88
C MET A 42 4.55 3.19 -5.79
N MET A 43 4.37 3.67 -4.55
CA MET A 43 3.94 2.84 -3.43
C MET A 43 2.52 2.29 -3.65
N MET A 44 1.63 3.11 -4.20
CA MET A 44 0.28 2.69 -4.58
C MET A 44 0.32 1.63 -5.69
N MET A 45 1.14 1.80 -6.72
CA MET A 45 1.29 0.82 -7.80
C MET A 45 1.85 -0.52 -7.29
N ALA A 46 2.85 -0.49 -6.40
CA ALA A 46 3.37 -1.69 -5.74
C ALA A 46 2.28 -2.42 -4.94
N SER A 47 1.44 -1.66 -4.25
CA SER A 47 0.28 -2.21 -3.53
C SER A 47 -0.68 -2.90 -4.50
N ILE A 48 -1.04 -2.25 -5.61
CA ILE A 48 -1.95 -2.80 -6.63
C ILE A 48 -1.39 -4.08 -7.27
N LEU A 49 -0.08 -4.15 -7.51
CA LEU A 49 0.58 -5.37 -8.02
C LEU A 49 0.53 -6.51 -7.01
N THR A 50 0.72 -6.24 -5.72
CA THR A 50 0.59 -7.25 -4.66
C THR A 50 -0.83 -7.80 -4.62
N ILE A 51 -1.77 -6.88 -4.77
CA ILE A 51 -3.19 -7.16 -4.74
C ILE A 51 -3.63 -7.97 -5.98
N SER A 52 -3.05 -7.68 -7.15
CA SER A 52 -3.37 -8.40 -8.37
C SER A 52 -3.00 -9.88 -8.24
N THR A 53 -1.89 -10.24 -7.58
CA THR A 53 -1.53 -11.67 -7.38
C THR A 53 -2.58 -12.41 -6.54
N ILE A 54 -3.19 -11.76 -5.55
CA ILE A 54 -4.31 -12.33 -4.78
C ILE A 54 -5.54 -12.49 -5.68
N SER A 55 -5.85 -11.49 -6.51
CA SER A 55 -6.94 -11.59 -7.49
C SER A 55 -6.77 -12.80 -8.41
N TYR A 56 -5.56 -13.04 -8.92
CA TYR A 56 -5.31 -14.19 -9.80
C TYR A 56 -5.45 -15.53 -9.07
N ASP A 57 -5.09 -15.59 -7.79
CA ASP A 57 -5.33 -16.78 -6.96
C ASP A 57 -6.83 -17.03 -6.70
N GLU A 58 -7.67 -16.00 -6.77
CA GLU A 58 -9.13 -16.14 -6.63
C GLU A 58 -9.84 -16.53 -7.92
N VAL A 59 -9.21 -16.34 -9.08
CA VAL A 59 -9.77 -16.75 -10.37
C VAL A 59 -9.88 -18.28 -10.43
N ASP A 60 -11.03 -18.75 -10.93
CA ASP A 60 -11.36 -20.15 -11.18
C ASP A 60 -11.19 -21.09 -9.97
N HIS A 61 -11.46 -20.62 -8.75
CA HIS A 61 -11.29 -21.39 -7.51
C HIS A 61 -9.86 -21.95 -7.32
N SER A 62 -8.85 -21.34 -7.94
CA SER A 62 -7.47 -21.84 -7.88
C SER A 62 -6.89 -21.84 -6.46
N LEU A 63 -7.42 -21.02 -5.55
CA LEU A 63 -7.15 -21.11 -4.10
C LEU A 63 -7.48 -22.49 -3.51
N THR A 64 -8.57 -23.13 -3.90
CA THR A 64 -8.98 -24.45 -3.39
C THR A 64 -7.93 -25.50 -3.77
N HIS A 65 -7.42 -25.43 -5.00
CA HIS A 65 -6.30 -26.26 -5.45
C HIS A 65 -4.99 -25.91 -4.75
N LEU A 66 -4.73 -24.62 -4.51
CA LEU A 66 -3.52 -24.16 -3.81
C LEU A 66 -3.46 -24.74 -2.38
N PHE A 67 -4.59 -24.82 -1.67
CA PHE A 67 -4.66 -25.36 -0.31
C PHE A 67 -4.67 -26.90 -0.23
N THR A 68 -4.61 -27.61 -1.36
CA THR A 68 -4.28 -29.05 -1.35
C THR A 68 -2.80 -29.31 -1.11
N LEU A 69 -1.94 -28.30 -1.31
CA LEU A 69 -0.51 -28.40 -1.06
C LEU A 69 -0.21 -28.38 0.45
N PRO A 70 0.86 -29.06 0.92
CA PRO A 70 1.18 -29.20 2.34
C PRO A 70 1.81 -27.91 2.90
N PHE A 71 1.01 -26.85 3.08
CA PHE A 71 1.42 -25.63 3.77
C PHE A 71 0.32 -25.06 4.67
N GLU A 72 0.72 -24.39 5.76
CA GLU A 72 -0.24 -23.79 6.68
C GLU A 72 -0.91 -22.53 6.10
N ARG A 73 -2.19 -22.30 6.41
CA ARG A 73 -2.94 -21.10 5.98
C ARG A 73 -2.30 -19.77 6.43
N LYS A 74 -1.58 -19.76 7.55
CA LYS A 74 -0.81 -18.60 8.01
C LYS A 74 0.33 -18.25 7.05
N THR A 75 0.93 -19.27 6.44
CA THR A 75 2.05 -19.15 5.49
C THR A 75 1.65 -18.37 4.24
N TYR A 76 0.41 -18.52 3.77
CA TYR A 76 -0.12 -17.72 2.67
C TYR A 76 -0.19 -16.23 3.02
N VAL A 77 -0.75 -15.88 4.19
CA VAL A 77 -0.85 -14.47 4.61
C VAL A 77 0.53 -13.86 4.80
N THR A 78 1.46 -14.55 5.45
CA THR A 78 2.85 -14.06 5.61
C THR A 78 3.53 -13.84 4.27
N GLU A 79 3.27 -14.71 3.29
CA GLU A 79 3.88 -14.61 1.98
C GLU A 79 3.36 -13.42 1.19
N LYS A 80 2.05 -13.13 1.23
CA LYS A 80 1.47 -11.94 0.57
C LYS A 80 1.94 -10.62 1.20
N PHE A 81 2.07 -10.55 2.52
CA PHE A 81 2.65 -9.38 3.18
C PHE A 81 4.14 -9.20 2.82
N LEU A 82 4.89 -10.29 2.71
CA LEU A 82 6.29 -10.26 2.30
C LEU A 82 6.45 -9.85 0.83
N LEU A 83 5.60 -10.37 -0.07
CA LEU A 83 5.56 -9.94 -1.47
C LEU A 83 5.28 -8.44 -1.57
N GLY A 84 4.30 -7.93 -0.80
CA GLY A 84 3.99 -6.51 -0.75
C GLY A 84 5.16 -5.66 -0.30
N GLY A 85 5.87 -6.08 0.75
CA GLY A 85 7.10 -5.42 1.20
C GLY A 85 8.19 -5.41 0.14
N ILE A 86 8.41 -6.53 -0.57
CA ILE A 86 9.42 -6.63 -1.64
C ILE A 86 9.06 -5.70 -2.80
N LEU A 87 7.81 -5.69 -3.25
CA LEU A 87 7.35 -4.83 -4.34
C LEU A 87 7.45 -3.35 -3.98
N MET A 88 7.09 -2.99 -2.73
CA MET A 88 7.26 -1.64 -2.24
C MET A 88 8.73 -1.23 -2.21
N ALA A 89 9.62 -2.08 -1.67
CA ALA A 89 11.06 -1.80 -1.66
C ALA A 89 11.63 -1.63 -3.08
N ALA A 90 11.24 -2.49 -4.02
CA ALA A 90 11.65 -2.37 -5.43
C ALA A 90 11.15 -1.07 -6.06
N SER A 91 9.89 -0.70 -5.83
CA SER A 91 9.32 0.55 -6.33
C SER A 91 9.98 1.78 -5.71
N LEU A 92 10.42 1.70 -4.45
CA LEU A 92 11.13 2.78 -3.77
C LEU A 92 12.52 2.99 -4.38
N VAL A 93 13.28 1.91 -4.56
CA VAL A 93 14.60 1.97 -5.20
C VAL A 93 14.48 2.57 -6.60
N PHE A 94 13.46 2.17 -7.35
CA PHE A 94 13.21 2.72 -8.68
C PHE A 94 12.84 4.21 -8.64
N ALA A 95 11.98 4.64 -7.71
CA ALA A 95 11.62 6.06 -7.53
C ALA A 95 12.83 6.93 -7.16
N ILE A 96 13.68 6.44 -6.26
CA ILE A 96 14.94 7.11 -5.89
C ILE A 96 15.86 7.22 -7.10
N ALA A 97 16.00 6.16 -7.90
CA ALA A 97 16.80 6.19 -9.12
C ALA A 97 16.29 7.23 -10.13
N CYS A 98 14.97 7.32 -10.36
CA CYS A 98 14.38 8.36 -11.22
C CYS A 98 14.68 9.77 -10.70
N CYS A 99 14.55 9.99 -9.39
CA CYS A 99 14.87 11.27 -8.76
C CYS A 99 16.35 11.63 -8.93
N LEU A 100 17.27 10.68 -8.71
CA LEU A 100 18.71 10.90 -8.89
C LEU A 100 19.05 11.26 -10.33
N VAL A 101 18.52 10.52 -11.31
CA VAL A 101 18.73 10.81 -12.74
C VAL A 101 18.25 12.22 -13.07
N ARG A 102 17.07 12.63 -12.56
CA ARG A 102 16.58 14.00 -12.75
C ARG A 102 17.54 15.04 -12.18
N THR A 103 18.00 14.86 -10.94
CA THR A 103 18.91 15.84 -10.29
C THR A 103 20.24 16.01 -11.03
N LEU A 104 20.69 14.98 -11.76
CA LEU A 104 21.89 15.06 -12.60
C LEU A 104 21.66 15.85 -13.90
N ILE A 105 20.44 15.81 -14.46
CA ILE A 105 20.09 16.46 -15.73
C ILE A 105 19.71 17.93 -15.51
N SER A 106 18.88 18.19 -14.51
CA SER A 106 18.41 19.52 -14.13
C SER A 106 18.61 19.69 -12.63
N PRO A 107 19.75 20.25 -12.19
CA PRO A 107 19.99 20.56 -10.79
C PRO A 107 19.16 21.79 -10.39
N ASP A 108 17.84 21.64 -10.35
CA ASP A 108 16.96 22.63 -9.75
C ASP A 108 17.14 22.54 -8.24
N GLY A 109 17.63 23.62 -7.62
CA GLY A 109 17.89 23.72 -6.19
C GLY A 109 16.66 23.72 -5.29
N GLN A 110 15.52 23.19 -5.77
CA GLN A 110 14.33 23.01 -4.95
C GLN A 110 14.57 21.82 -4.02
N GLY A 111 15.00 22.13 -2.79
CA GLY A 111 15.12 21.17 -1.70
C GLY A 111 13.73 20.72 -1.22
N THR A 112 13.11 19.81 -1.96
CA THR A 112 12.05 18.97 -1.38
C THR A 112 12.69 18.12 -0.29
N ASP A 113 12.06 18.06 0.89
CA ASP A 113 12.50 17.17 1.97
C ASP A 113 12.16 15.72 1.58
N LEU A 114 13.03 15.14 0.74
CA LEU A 114 12.90 13.80 0.19
C LEU A 114 12.79 12.75 1.30
N GLY A 115 13.46 12.96 2.44
CA GLY A 115 13.40 12.05 3.58
C GLY A 115 11.99 11.92 4.12
N THR A 116 11.33 13.05 4.38
CA THR A 116 9.95 13.06 4.89
C THR A 116 8.96 12.48 3.88
N LEU A 117 9.16 12.79 2.60
CA LEU A 117 8.29 12.37 1.51
C LEU A 117 8.38 10.86 1.25
N ILE A 118 9.60 10.31 1.26
CA ILE A 118 9.84 8.86 1.18
C ILE A 118 9.16 8.15 2.35
N LEU A 119 9.38 8.62 3.58
CA LEU A 119 8.88 7.98 4.78
C LEU A 119 7.35 8.01 4.84
N PHE A 120 6.74 9.13 4.48
CA PHE A 120 5.30 9.26 4.32
C PHE A 120 4.75 8.31 3.26
N SER A 121 5.40 8.23 2.10
CA SER A 121 4.99 7.34 1.00
C SER A 121 5.04 5.87 1.40
N ILE A 122 6.09 5.44 2.11
CA ILE A 122 6.22 4.07 2.64
C ILE A 122 5.07 3.79 3.63
N CYS A 123 4.79 4.71 4.55
CA CYS A 123 3.70 4.55 5.51
C CYS A 123 2.35 4.41 4.80
N ALA A 124 2.07 5.26 3.81
CA ALA A 124 0.84 5.22 3.02
C ALA A 124 0.70 3.89 2.27
N GLY A 125 1.74 3.44 1.57
CA GLY A 125 1.74 2.15 0.88
C GLY A 125 1.53 0.96 1.83
N ALA A 126 2.20 0.98 2.99
CA ALA A 126 2.08 -0.09 3.98
C ALA A 126 0.66 -0.18 4.53
N VAL A 127 0.00 0.96 4.79
CA VAL A 127 -1.40 1.03 5.19
C VAL A 127 -2.31 0.44 4.11
N ILE A 128 -2.11 0.81 2.84
CA ILE A 128 -2.91 0.29 1.73
C ILE A 128 -2.79 -1.24 1.63
N VAL A 129 -1.57 -1.78 1.59
CA VAL A 129 -1.34 -3.23 1.53
C VAL A 129 -1.97 -3.94 2.73
N SER A 130 -1.76 -3.41 3.93
CA SER A 130 -2.21 -4.02 5.18
C SER A 130 -3.72 -4.06 5.33
N LEU A 131 -4.44 -3.11 4.75
CA LEU A 131 -5.91 -3.12 4.71
C LEU A 131 -6.43 -3.99 3.56
N MET A 132 -5.82 -3.89 2.37
CA MET A 132 -6.32 -4.58 1.18
C MET A 132 -6.18 -6.10 1.26
N ILE A 133 -5.06 -6.62 1.78
CA ILE A 133 -4.83 -8.07 1.91
C ILE A 133 -5.96 -8.76 2.70
N PRO A 134 -6.25 -8.38 3.96
CA PRO A 134 -7.28 -9.05 4.75
C PRO A 134 -8.69 -8.82 4.16
N ILE A 135 -8.99 -7.63 3.66
CA ILE A 135 -10.30 -7.35 3.04
C ILE A 135 -10.54 -8.28 1.84
N ARG A 136 -9.54 -8.45 0.98
CA ARG A 136 -9.63 -9.35 -0.17
C ARG A 136 -9.79 -10.81 0.24
N ILE A 137 -8.99 -11.27 1.19
CA ILE A 137 -9.10 -12.61 1.75
C ILE A 137 -10.54 -12.93 2.21
N ARG A 138 -11.20 -11.97 2.88
CA ARG A 138 -12.53 -12.17 3.46
C ARG A 138 -13.67 -12.09 2.44
N PHE A 139 -13.66 -11.07 1.58
CA PHE A 139 -14.82 -10.77 0.73
C PHE A 139 -14.65 -11.27 -0.70
N GLY A 140 -13.41 -11.52 -1.14
CA GLY A 140 -13.08 -11.98 -2.49
C GLY A 140 -13.47 -11.00 -3.60
N GLY A 141 -12.86 -11.19 -4.77
CA GLY A 141 -13.27 -10.55 -6.03
C GLY A 141 -13.36 -9.02 -5.98
N ASP A 142 -14.25 -8.46 -6.81
CA ASP A 142 -14.45 -7.00 -6.90
C ASP A 142 -15.19 -6.41 -5.70
N GLN A 143 -15.87 -7.23 -4.90
CA GLN A 143 -16.55 -6.79 -3.67
C GLN A 143 -15.57 -6.23 -2.64
N GLY A 144 -14.33 -6.76 -2.59
CA GLY A 144 -13.28 -6.22 -1.72
C GLY A 144 -12.92 -4.76 -2.04
N ARG A 145 -13.01 -4.33 -3.30
CA ARG A 145 -12.74 -2.93 -3.68
C ARG A 145 -13.87 -2.00 -3.27
N ILE A 146 -15.12 -2.45 -3.49
CA ILE A 146 -16.32 -1.70 -3.11
C ILE A 146 -16.34 -1.45 -1.60
N ILE A 147 -16.00 -2.46 -0.80
CA ILE A 147 -15.94 -2.35 0.66
C ILE A 147 -14.83 -1.38 1.08
N LEU A 148 -13.68 -1.39 0.42
CA LEU A 148 -12.62 -0.42 0.71
C LEU A 148 -13.06 1.01 0.40
N TYR A 149 -13.71 1.25 -0.74
CA TYR A 149 -14.26 2.56 -1.07
C TYR A 149 -15.34 2.99 -0.08
N ALA A 150 -16.20 2.07 0.37
CA ALA A 150 -17.19 2.34 1.39
C ALA A 150 -16.56 2.70 2.74
N ILE A 151 -15.48 2.04 3.15
CA ILE A 151 -14.73 2.37 4.37
C ILE A 151 -14.12 3.77 4.26
N ILE A 152 -13.44 4.08 3.14
CA ILE A 152 -12.83 5.40 2.92
C ILE A 152 -13.90 6.49 2.91
N ALA A 153 -15.01 6.27 2.20
CA ALA A 153 -16.12 7.21 2.14
C ALA A 153 -16.76 7.41 3.52
N GLY A 154 -16.91 6.34 4.31
CA GLY A 154 -17.42 6.41 5.67
C GLY A 154 -16.52 7.21 6.60
N ILE A 155 -15.20 7.00 6.54
CA ILE A 155 -14.23 7.79 7.30
C ILE A 155 -14.32 9.28 6.90
N ALA A 156 -14.34 9.57 5.60
CA ALA A 156 -14.45 10.95 5.10
C ALA A 156 -15.73 11.62 5.60
N LEU A 157 -16.86 10.91 5.57
CA LEU A 157 -18.15 11.42 6.05
C LEU A 157 -18.12 11.71 7.55
N ILE A 158 -17.54 10.83 8.36
CA ILE A 158 -17.38 11.04 9.81
C ILE A 158 -16.53 12.29 10.07
N VAL A 159 -15.41 12.46 9.37
CA VAL A 159 -14.55 13.65 9.50
C VAL A 159 -15.34 14.92 9.16
N LEU A 160 -16.11 14.91 8.07
CA LEU A 160 -16.93 16.05 7.67
C LEU A 160 -18.06 16.38 8.66
N LEU A 161 -18.63 15.36 9.32
CA LEU A 161 -19.64 15.58 10.35
C LEU A 161 -19.01 16.19 11.61
N ILE A 162 -17.84 15.71 12.03
CA ILE A 162 -17.12 16.25 13.18
C ILE A 162 -16.77 17.72 12.95
N THR A 163 -16.25 18.07 11.77
CA THR A 163 -15.90 19.46 11.46
C THR A 163 -17.12 20.39 11.41
N LYS A 164 -18.32 19.88 11.09
CA LYS A 164 -19.55 20.69 11.09
C LYS A 164 -20.21 20.82 12.46
N VAL A 165 -20.15 19.79 13.31
CA VAL A 165 -20.88 19.75 14.58
C VAL A 165 -20.05 20.31 15.74
N ALA A 166 -18.72 20.22 15.67
CA ALA A 166 -17.82 20.66 16.74
C ALA A 166 -16.65 21.49 16.19
N PRO A 167 -16.90 22.74 15.75
CA PRO A 167 -15.84 23.59 15.20
C PRO A 167 -14.72 23.88 16.21
N ASP A 168 -15.03 23.96 17.50
CA ASP A 168 -14.02 24.18 18.56
C ASP A 168 -13.06 22.98 18.70
N GLN A 169 -13.51 21.77 18.39
CA GLN A 169 -12.64 20.59 18.35
C GLN A 169 -11.71 20.61 17.13
N GLN A 170 -12.14 21.21 16.02
CA GLN A 170 -11.29 21.35 14.84
C GLN A 170 -10.05 22.18 15.16
N THR A 171 -10.21 23.29 15.89
CA THR A 171 -9.09 24.13 16.35
C THR A 171 -8.17 23.42 17.33
N ALA A 172 -8.70 22.59 18.22
CA ALA A 172 -7.88 21.81 19.16
C ALA A 172 -7.07 20.72 18.43
N VAL A 173 -7.68 20.04 17.45
CA VAL A 173 -7.04 18.99 16.66
C VAL A 173 -5.95 19.58 15.76
N THR A 174 -6.23 20.69 15.08
CA THR A 174 -5.20 21.36 14.25
C THR A 174 -4.06 21.90 15.08
N ALA A 175 -4.33 22.46 16.26
CA ALA A 175 -3.31 22.90 17.19
C ALA A 175 -2.44 21.73 17.69
N PHE A 176 -3.04 20.57 17.99
CA PHE A 176 -2.30 19.37 18.39
C PHE A 176 -1.34 18.91 17.29
N PHE A 177 -1.81 18.82 16.03
CA PHE A 177 -0.94 18.45 14.91
C PHE A 177 0.12 19.50 14.58
N ALA A 178 -0.18 20.79 14.78
CA ALA A 178 0.80 21.86 14.61
C ALA A 178 1.91 21.80 15.68
N GLN A 179 1.58 21.44 16.93
CA GLN A 179 2.54 21.30 18.02
C GLN A 179 3.51 20.13 17.84
N LEU A 180 3.07 19.05 17.18
CA LEU A 180 3.91 17.88 16.90
C LEU A 180 5.06 18.18 15.93
N GLY A 181 4.94 19.24 15.13
CA GLY A 181 5.87 19.55 14.05
C GLY A 181 5.94 18.43 12.99
N GLN A 182 6.80 18.63 11.98
CA GLN A 182 6.92 17.69 10.86
C GLN A 182 7.46 16.32 11.31
N THR A 183 8.41 16.28 12.24
CA THR A 183 9.00 15.05 12.77
C THR A 183 8.03 14.27 13.65
N GLY A 184 7.26 14.95 14.53
CA GLY A 184 6.25 14.29 15.37
C GLY A 184 5.10 13.73 14.54
N LEU A 185 4.67 14.44 13.49
CA LEU A 185 3.68 13.95 12.52
C LEU A 185 4.16 12.67 11.82
N LEU A 186 5.42 12.62 11.39
CA LEU A 186 5.98 11.42 10.76
C LEU A 186 6.07 10.24 11.71
N LEU A 187 6.51 10.45 12.96
CA LEU A 187 6.55 9.38 13.97
C LEU A 187 5.16 8.85 14.28
N LEU A 188 4.16 9.73 14.37
CA LEU A 188 2.77 9.34 14.56
C LEU A 188 2.27 8.53 13.36
N ALA A 189 2.51 9.00 12.13
CA ALA A 189 2.13 8.28 10.90
C ALA A 189 2.79 6.90 10.82
N ALA A 190 4.07 6.79 11.14
CA ALA A 190 4.79 5.52 11.20
C ALA A 190 4.22 4.58 12.27
N GLY A 191 3.95 5.10 13.48
CA GLY A 191 3.34 4.33 14.56
C GLY A 191 1.97 3.78 14.17
N VAL A 192 1.12 4.62 13.58
CA VAL A 192 -0.20 4.22 13.05
C VAL A 192 -0.06 3.17 11.95
N ALA A 193 0.87 3.36 11.01
CA ALA A 193 1.11 2.39 9.93
C ALA A 193 1.53 1.02 10.48
N VAL A 194 2.41 0.98 11.49
CA VAL A 194 2.82 -0.26 12.15
C VAL A 194 1.63 -0.94 12.83
N ILE A 195 0.83 -0.19 13.59
CA ILE A 195 -0.37 -0.73 14.25
C ILE A 195 -1.34 -1.32 13.21
N ILE A 196 -1.62 -0.58 12.13
CA ILE A 196 -2.50 -1.05 11.05
C ILE A 196 -1.94 -2.31 10.39
N THR A 197 -0.61 -2.39 10.21
CA THR A 197 0.04 -3.55 9.61
C THR A 197 -0.11 -4.79 10.50
N VAL A 198 0.12 -4.63 11.81
CA VAL A 198 -0.05 -5.72 12.79
C VAL A 198 -1.51 -6.17 12.85
N VAL A 199 -2.46 -5.23 12.96
CA VAL A 199 -3.89 -5.54 13.00
C VAL A 199 -4.34 -6.19 11.69
N GLY A 200 -3.93 -5.66 10.55
CA GLY A 200 -4.22 -6.20 9.22
C GLY A 200 -3.71 -7.62 9.05
N TYR A 201 -2.49 -7.90 9.51
CA TYR A 201 -1.93 -9.26 9.53
C TYR A 201 -2.74 -10.22 10.41
N ILE A 202 -3.07 -9.82 11.65
CA ILE A 202 -3.86 -10.65 12.57
C ILE A 202 -5.25 -10.96 11.97
N LEU A 203 -5.92 -9.96 11.40
CA LEU A 203 -7.21 -10.12 10.74
C LEU A 203 -7.10 -11.05 9.54
N GLY A 204 -6.06 -10.88 8.71
CA GLY A 204 -5.81 -11.74 7.55
C GLY A 204 -5.63 -13.20 7.94
N VAL A 205 -4.81 -13.49 8.97
CA VAL A 205 -4.62 -14.86 9.48
C VAL A 205 -5.93 -15.43 10.04
N ARG A 206 -6.68 -14.64 10.83
CA ARG A 206 -7.96 -15.08 11.40
C ARG A 206 -8.98 -15.42 10.33
N TRP A 207 -9.12 -14.58 9.29
CA TRP A 207 -10.08 -14.80 8.21
C TRP A 207 -9.65 -15.95 7.30
N MET A 208 -8.36 -16.11 6.98
CA MET A 208 -7.89 -17.28 6.23
C MET A 208 -8.16 -18.60 6.97
N LYS A 209 -7.98 -18.63 8.28
CA LYS A 209 -8.28 -19.85 9.08
C LYS A 209 -9.77 -20.20 9.07
N LYS A 210 -10.66 -19.23 8.99
CA LYS A 210 -12.12 -19.42 8.96
C LYS A 210 -12.70 -19.65 7.56
N LYS A 211 -11.90 -19.46 6.50
CA LYS A 211 -12.37 -19.63 5.12
C LYS A 211 -12.60 -21.12 4.84
N GLU A 212 -13.83 -21.53 4.62
CA GLU A 212 -14.15 -22.88 4.15
C GLU A 212 -13.91 -22.93 2.64
N PHE A 213 -13.33 -24.04 2.16
CA PHE A 213 -12.94 -24.27 0.77
C PHE A 213 -13.77 -25.41 0.20
#